data_AF-A0AAU6B1W7-F1
#
_entry.id   AF-A0AAU6B1W7-F1
#
_cell.length_a   1.000
_cell.length_b   1.000
_cell.length_c   1.000
_cell.angle_alpha   90.00
_cell.angle_beta   90.00
_cell.angle_gamma   90.00
#
_symmetry.space_group_name_H-M   'P 1'
#
loop_
_entity.id
_entity.type
_entity.pdbx_description
1 polymer ?
#
loop_
_entity_poly.entity_id
_entity_poly.type
_entity_poly.pdbx_seq_one_letter_code
_entity_poly.pdbx_strand_id
1 'polypeptide(L)' 'MKRQTGELVNALHSVNRHVPTVATGLLAGTLPVAKQHEFAGLLIQLGNLLHQHAGDSPPEPRHALRDDGDAPPSP' A
#
# COMPACT_ATOMS: atom_id res chain seq x y z
N MET A 1 13.76 12.23 7.09
CA MET A 1 12.68 11.34 6.63
C MET A 1 11.35 11.96 7.02
N LYS A 2 10.35 12.00 6.13
CA LYS A 2 9.01 12.50 6.47
C LYS A 2 8.41 11.59 7.56
N ARG A 3 7.85 12.17 8.63
CA ARG A 3 7.29 11.43 9.79
C ARG A 3 6.30 10.33 9.37
N GLN A 4 5.48 10.62 8.35
CA GLN A 4 4.54 9.67 7.73
C GLN A 4 5.21 8.42 7.14
N THR A 5 6.40 8.56 6.55
CA THR A 5 7.17 7.41 6.03
C THR A 5 7.63 6.50 7.17
N GLY A 6 7.99 7.06 8.33
CA GLY A 6 8.38 6.27 9.50
C GLY A 6 7.21 5.50 10.11
N GLU A 7 6.04 6.13 10.21
CA GLU A 7 4.81 5.49 10.68
C GLU A 7 4.38 4.33 9.76
N LEU A 8 4.48 4.53 8.44
CA LEU A 8 4.21 3.48 7.46
C LEU A 8 5.17 2.29 7.57
N VAL A 9 6.47 2.56 7.67
CA VAL A 9 7.50 1.50 7.81
C VAL A 9 7.28 0.70 9.10
N ASN A 10 6.94 1.36 10.20
CA ASN A 10 6.64 0.69 11.46
C ASN A 10 5.38 -0.18 11.37
N ALA A 11 4.32 0.31 10.71
CA ALA A 11 3.10 -0.45 10.49
C ALA A 11 3.36 -1.70 9.62
N LEU A 12 4.10 -1.55 8.52
CA LEU A 12 4.52 -2.67 7.67
C LEU A 12 5.31 -3.72 8.45
N HIS A 13 6.28 -3.29 9.26
CA HIS A 13 7.09 -4.20 10.05
C HIS A 13 6.24 -4.94 11.11
N SER A 14 5.28 -4.25 11.73
CA SER A 14 4.39 -4.86 12.71
C SER A 14 3.50 -5.94 12.08
N VAL A 15 2.89 -5.64 10.93
CA VAL A 15 2.04 -6.62 10.20
C VAL A 15 2.88 -7.82 9.75
N ASN A 16 4.07 -7.60 9.17
CA ASN A 16 4.94 -8.68 8.71
C ASN A 16 5.33 -9.66 9.83
N ARG A 17 5.50 -9.18 11.07
CA ARG A 17 5.78 -10.08 12.22
C ARG A 17 4.62 -11.00 12.57
N HIS A 18 3.38 -10.63 12.23
CA HIS A 18 2.19 -11.39 12.58
C HIS A 18 1.76 -12.37 11.47
N VAL A 19 2.17 -12.10 10.22
CA VAL A 19 1.83 -12.92 9.05
C VAL A 19 2.15 -14.41 9.24
N PRO A 20 3.36 -14.83 9.71
CA PRO A 20 3.65 -16.26 9.84
C PRO A 20 2.70 -16.98 10.80
N THR A 21 2.45 -16.41 11.98
CA THR A 21 1.57 -16.99 13.00
C THR A 21 0.13 -17.10 12.49
N VAL A 22 -0.37 -16.05 11.83
CA VAL A 22 -1.72 -16.05 11.26
C VAL A 22 -1.84 -17.08 10.14
N ALA A 23 -0.85 -17.16 9.25
CA ALA A 23 -0.84 -18.13 8.15
C ALA A 23 -0.84 -19.57 8.68
N THR A 24 0.00 -19.89 9.67
CA THR A 24 0.01 -21.22 10.30
C THR A 24 -1.31 -21.52 10.98
N GLY A 25 -1.90 -20.57 11.72
CA GLY A 25 -3.18 -20.77 12.39
C GLY A 25 -4.36 -20.96 11.44
N LEU A 26 -4.38 -20.24 10.31
CA LEU A 26 -5.39 -20.42 9.26
C LEU A 26 -5.25 -21.79 8.59
N LEU A 27 -4.02 -22.18 8.22
CA LEU A 27 -3.74 -23.48 7.60
C LEU A 27 -4.14 -24.64 8.51
N ALA A 28 -3.85 -24.54 9.81
CA ALA A 28 -4.19 -25.55 10.80
C ALA A 28 -5.68 -25.53 11.22
N GLY A 29 -6.46 -24.53 10.78
CA GLY A 29 -7.84 -24.33 11.23
C GLY A 29 -7.97 -23.99 12.73
N THR A 30 -6.88 -23.52 13.35
CA THR A 30 -6.81 -23.24 14.79
C THR A 30 -6.92 -21.75 15.13
N LEU A 31 -6.90 -20.87 14.12
CA LEU A 31 -6.98 -19.44 14.35
C LEU A 31 -8.42 -19.02 14.73
N PRO A 32 -8.65 -18.47 15.94
CA PRO A 32 -9.98 -18.04 16.36
C PRO A 32 -10.56 -16.99 15.41
N VAL A 33 -11.88 -17.04 15.17
CA VAL A 33 -12.59 -16.08 14.30
C VAL A 33 -12.32 -14.63 14.70
N ALA A 34 -12.30 -14.33 16.01
CA ALA A 34 -11.96 -12.99 16.50
C ALA A 34 -10.56 -12.53 16.06
N LYS A 35 -9.57 -13.44 16.05
CA LYS A 35 -8.21 -13.14 15.60
C LYS A 35 -8.10 -12.98 14.08
N GLN A 36 -8.94 -13.69 13.32
CA GLN A 36 -9.05 -13.48 11.87
C GLN A 36 -9.56 -12.06 11.57
N HIS A 37 -10.63 -11.62 12.26
CA HIS A 37 -11.15 -10.27 12.10
C HIS A 37 -10.17 -9.19 12.55
N GLU A 38 -9.46 -9.39 13.67
CA GLU A 38 -8.43 -8.47 14.15
C GLU A 38 -7.33 -8.29 13.10
N PHE A 39 -6.81 -9.39 12.53
CA PHE A 39 -5.79 -9.33 11.50
C PHE A 39 -6.28 -8.66 10.21
N ALA A 40 -7.51 -8.95 9.78
CA ALA A 40 -8.13 -8.27 8.64
C ALA A 40 -8.23 -6.74 8.87
N GLY A 41 -8.61 -6.33 10.08
CA GLY A 41 -8.65 -4.92 10.48
C GLY A 41 -7.28 -4.24 10.41
N LEU A 42 -6.20 -4.94 10.77
CA LEU A 42 -4.83 -4.42 10.65
C LEU A 42 -4.42 -4.23 9.18
N LEU A 43 -4.75 -5.18 8.30
CA LEU A 43 -4.46 -5.08 6.87
C LEU A 43 -5.18 -3.90 6.21
N ILE A 44 -6.44 -3.67 6.55
CA ILE A 44 -7.22 -2.53 6.03
C ILE A 44 -6.59 -1.21 6.47
N GLN A 45 -6.23 -1.09 7.75
CA GLN A 45 -5.57 0.12 8.27
C GLN A 45 -4.23 0.39 7.56
N LEU A 46 -3.43 -0.65 7.35
CA LEU A 46 -2.18 -0.54 6.60
C LEU A 46 -2.41 -0.10 5.15
N GLY A 47 -3.42 -0.66 4.48
CA GLY A 47 -3.81 -0.25 3.13
C GLY A 47 -4.19 1.23 3.04
N ASN A 48 -4.95 1.73 4.02
CA ASN A 48 -5.31 3.14 4.10
C ASN A 48 -4.08 4.04 4.28
N LEU A 49 -3.14 3.63 5.14
CA LEU A 49 -1.90 4.38 5.38
C LEU A 49 -1.01 4.42 4.12
N LEU A 50 -0.91 3.31 3.39
CA LEU A 50 -0.22 3.25 2.10
C LEU A 50 -0.84 4.21 1.08
N HIS A 51 -2.17 4.22 0.98
CA HIS A 51 -2.89 5.10 0.06
C HIS A 51 -2.66 6.57 0.37
N GLN A 52 -2.73 6.95 1.66
CA GLN A 52 -2.44 8.32 2.11
C GLN A 52 -1.00 8.72 1.78
N HIS A 53 -0.03 7.84 2.06
CA HIS A 53 1.37 8.11 1.77
C HIS A 53 1.64 8.29 0.27
N ALA A 54 0.95 7.53 -0.58
CA ALA A 54 1.04 7.67 -2.03
C ALA A 54 0.43 8.99 -2.52
N GLY A 55 -0.68 9.43 -1.93
CA GLY A 55 -1.30 10.73 -2.23
C GLY A 55 -0.45 11.94 -1.84
N ASP A 56 0.38 11.81 -0.80
CA ASP A 56 1.32 12.85 -0.35
C ASP A 56 2.65 12.88 -1.13
N SER A 57 2.83 11.94 -2.06
CA SER A 57 3.97 11.94 -2.98
C SER A 57 3.67 12.91 -4.13
N PRO A 58 4.61 13.81 -4.49
CA PRO A 58 4.42 14.67 -5.66
C PRO A 58 4.08 13.79 -6.86
N PRO A 59 3.12 14.21 -7.72
CA PRO A 59 2.75 13.41 -8.88
C PRO A 59 4.02 13.06 -9.63
N GLU A 60 4.18 11.78 -9.98
CA GLU A 60 5.25 11.38 -10.89
C GLU A 60 5.23 12.34 -12.07
N PRO A 61 6.40 12.86 -12.52
CA PRO A 61 6.43 13.61 -13.75
C PRO A 61 5.85 12.67 -14.79
N ARG A 62 4.61 12.95 -15.22
CA ARG A 62 4.02 12.32 -16.39
C ARG A 62 5.11 12.47 -17.43
N HIS A 63 5.77 11.37 -17.77
CA HIS A 63 6.66 11.36 -18.90
C HIS A 63 5.81 11.97 -19.99
N ALA A 64 6.21 13.17 -20.43
CA ALA A 64 5.55 13.86 -21.50
C ALA A 64 5.47 12.82 -22.61
N LEU A 65 4.28 12.25 -22.78
CA LEU A 65 3.93 11.53 -23.96
C LEU A 65 4.22 12.59 -25.01
N ARG A 66 5.31 12.39 -25.76
CA ARG A 66 5.76 13.32 -26.79
C ARG A 66 4.55 13.60 -27.64
N ASP A 67 3.99 14.78 -27.42
CA ASP A 67 3.05 15.43 -28.30
C ASP A 67 3.89 16.02 -29.44
N ASP A 68 4.73 15.18 -30.07
CA ASP A 68 5.38 15.47 -31.35
C ASP A 68 4.36 15.14 -32.46
N GLY A 69 3.13 15.64 -32.27
CA GLY A 69 1.95 15.43 -33.10
C GLY A 69 1.30 16.76 -33.51
N ASP A 70 2.11 17.79 -33.72
CA ASP A 70 1.69 19.04 -34.37
C ASP A 70 2.74 19.36 -35.45
N ALA A 71 2.44 19.36 -36.76
CA ALA A 71 1.30 20.02 -37.37
C ALA A 71 0.89 19.43 -38.74
N PRO A 72 -0.39 19.53 -39.14
CA PRO A 72 -0.82 19.68 -40.54
C PRO A 72 -1.19 21.15 -40.85
N PRO A 73 -1.55 21.54 -42.09
CA PRO A 73 -0.95 21.32 -43.42
C PRO A 73 -0.64 22.66 -44.16
N SER A 74 -0.29 22.59 -45.47
CA SER A 74 -0.45 23.59 -46.56
C SER A 74 0.81 24.30 -47.12
N PRO A 75 0.84 24.76 -48.40
CA PRO A 75 -0.20 24.75 -49.46
C PRO A 75 -0.13 23.58 -50.46
#